data_AF-A0A2H1KKI7-F1
#
_entry.id   AF-A0A2H1KKI7-F1
#
_cell.length_a   1.000
_cell.length_b   1.000
_cell.length_c   1.000
_cell.angle_alpha   90.00
_cell.angle_beta   90.00
_cell.angle_gamma   90.00
#
_symmetry.space_group_name_H-M   'P 1'
#
loop_
_entity.id
_entity.type
_entity.pdbx_description
1 polymer ?
#
loop_
_entity_poly.entity_id
_entity_poly.type
_entity_poly.pdbx_seq_one_letter_code
_entity_poly.pdbx_strand_id
1 'polypeptide(L)'
;MEPITDYHQTIREWITRFSTNPNCDFGSALHSDSSRYPVVEGGGNFDAGKMVFRALNTGVDALRAIVDMENRQRRAGLNVTGLSVLSRTGMVSASLAIWLLEPDDADIRFEHGLRLSRENIKQFKAFADKDGVYTKTVDPKMTEVATAFRELAKAEISEIEKVMTQHGFNAGRQVENSAILFEIAELLNGWDGDANDYRKPVLDAWRKTSGFAHALAWPYEIAFDLPPDDFYDDCVAAPTILMAIAIDLFDKRRTA
;
A
#
# COMPACT_ATOMS: atom_id res chain seq x y z
N MET A 1 1.39 7.06 20.52
CA MET A 1 2.37 7.55 19.54
C MET A 1 2.55 9.03 19.79
N GLU A 2 3.78 9.53 19.84
CA GLU A 2 4.04 10.97 19.97
C GLU A 2 3.76 11.67 18.62
N PRO A 3 3.31 12.93 18.61
CA PRO A 3 3.14 13.68 17.37
C PRO A 3 4.45 13.81 16.60
N ILE A 4 4.42 13.59 15.28
CA ILE A 4 5.58 13.79 14.40
C ILE A 4 5.80 15.29 14.24
N THR A 5 6.91 15.81 14.76
CA THR A 5 7.24 17.24 14.71
C THR A 5 8.16 17.62 13.55
N ASP A 6 8.91 16.66 13.00
CA ASP A 6 9.78 16.84 11.83
C ASP A 6 9.55 15.71 10.82
N TYR A 7 8.64 15.95 9.86
CA TYR A 7 8.31 15.03 8.79
C TYR A 7 9.50 14.75 7.88
N HIS A 8 10.35 15.75 7.60
CA HIS A 8 11.49 15.60 6.69
C HIS A 8 12.54 14.66 7.26
N GLN A 9 12.90 14.84 8.53
CA GLN A 9 13.85 13.95 9.19
C GLN A 9 13.29 12.54 9.30
N THR A 10 12.04 12.39 9.73
CA THR A 10 11.35 11.10 9.88
C THR A 10 11.36 10.31 8.56
N ILE A 11 10.98 10.95 7.45
CA ILE A 11 10.95 10.31 6.13
C ILE A 11 12.36 9.89 5.68
N ARG A 12 13.41 10.69 5.95
CA ARG A 12 14.80 10.33 5.61
C ARG A 12 15.30 9.10 6.36
N GLU A 13 14.95 8.99 7.64
CA GLU A 13 15.28 7.82 8.46
C GLU A 13 14.61 6.56 7.90
N TRP A 14 13.34 6.66 7.50
CA TRP A 14 12.65 5.55 6.84
C TRP A 14 13.26 5.19 5.48
N ILE A 15 13.58 6.16 4.62
CA ILE A 15 14.25 5.88 3.34
C ILE A 15 15.53 5.07 3.56
N THR A 16 16.32 5.44 4.58
CA THR A 16 17.55 4.72 4.92
C THR A 16 17.24 3.29 5.38
N ARG A 17 16.26 3.14 6.28
CA ARG A 17 15.83 1.84 6.82
C ARG A 17 15.31 0.88 5.75
N PHE A 18 14.46 1.37 4.85
CA PHE A 18 13.82 0.54 3.82
C PHE A 18 14.68 0.37 2.56
N SER A 19 15.87 0.98 2.50
CA SER A 19 16.84 0.79 1.39
C SER A 19 17.41 -0.64 1.32
N THR A 20 17.38 -1.38 2.42
CA THR A 20 17.76 -2.80 2.49
C THR A 20 16.52 -3.62 2.78
N ASN A 21 16.27 -4.69 2.01
CA ASN A 21 15.11 -5.57 2.18
C ASN A 21 15.21 -6.34 3.51
N PRO A 22 14.45 -5.99 4.57
CA PRO A 22 14.38 -6.80 5.76
C PRO A 22 13.47 -7.97 5.42
N ASN A 23 14.09 -9.12 5.10
CA ASN A 23 13.38 -10.39 5.29
C ASN A 23 12.89 -10.43 6.75
N CYS A 24 11.73 -11.06 6.97
CA CYS A 24 11.26 -11.26 8.34
C CYS A 24 12.23 -12.15 9.12
N ASP A 25 12.45 -11.82 10.39
CA ASP A 25 13.35 -12.57 11.24
C ASP A 25 12.79 -13.99 11.44
N PHE A 26 13.67 -14.99 11.42
CA PHE A 26 13.25 -16.38 11.63
C PHE A 26 12.59 -16.52 13.01
N GLY A 27 11.41 -17.14 13.04
CA GLY A 27 10.61 -17.29 14.27
C GLY A 27 9.64 -16.13 14.57
N SER A 28 9.64 -15.06 13.77
CA SER A 28 8.66 -13.97 13.91
C SER A 28 7.25 -14.38 13.46
N ALA A 29 6.22 -13.67 13.95
CA ALA A 29 4.83 -13.88 13.53
C ALA A 29 4.66 -13.86 11.99
N LEU A 30 5.32 -12.92 11.30
CA LEU A 30 5.26 -12.84 9.83
C LEU A 30 5.94 -14.01 9.13
N HIS A 31 7.04 -14.53 9.70
CA HIS A 31 7.69 -15.73 9.18
C HIS A 31 6.77 -16.95 9.34
N SER A 32 6.13 -17.11 10.50
CA SER A 32 5.14 -18.15 10.74
C SER A 32 3.97 -18.05 9.78
N ASP A 33 3.42 -16.86 9.55
CA ASP A 33 2.32 -16.63 8.62
C ASP A 33 2.72 -17.02 7.18
N SER A 34 3.91 -16.61 6.72
CA SER A 34 4.45 -17.03 5.40
C SER A 34 4.65 -18.54 5.27
N SER A 35 5.09 -19.21 6.34
CA SER A 35 5.38 -20.66 6.32
C SER A 35 4.15 -21.55 6.16
N ARG A 36 2.95 -21.00 6.39
CA ARG A 36 1.67 -21.70 6.25
C ARG A 36 1.27 -21.92 4.79
N TYR A 37 1.80 -21.12 3.86
CA TYR A 37 1.49 -21.26 2.44
C TYR A 37 2.40 -22.33 1.80
N PRO A 38 1.85 -23.30 1.06
CA PRO A 38 2.66 -24.31 0.42
C PRO A 38 3.58 -23.69 -0.64
N VAL A 39 4.80 -24.22 -0.76
CA VAL A 39 5.68 -23.86 -1.88
C VAL A 39 5.09 -24.45 -3.16
N VAL A 40 4.73 -23.60 -4.11
CA VAL A 40 4.18 -23.98 -5.41
C VAL A 40 5.33 -24.02 -6.42
N GLU A 41 5.51 -25.11 -7.17
CA GLU A 41 6.58 -25.16 -8.19
C GLU A 41 6.27 -24.17 -9.33
N GLY A 42 7.12 -23.15 -9.49
CA GLY A 42 6.86 -22.03 -10.41
C GLY A 42 5.94 -20.92 -9.85
N GLY A 43 5.43 -21.09 -8.63
CA GLY A 43 4.64 -20.13 -7.85
C GLY A 43 5.28 -19.83 -6.48
N GLY A 44 4.71 -18.90 -5.71
CA GLY A 44 5.36 -18.42 -4.48
C GLY A 44 5.04 -16.98 -4.10
N ASN A 45 3.87 -16.49 -4.50
CA ASN A 45 3.51 -15.08 -4.36
C ASN A 45 2.90 -14.73 -3.01
N PHE A 46 2.65 -15.71 -2.13
CA PHE A 46 2.30 -15.43 -0.75
C PHE A 46 3.55 -15.48 0.13
N ASP A 47 4.00 -14.30 0.55
CA ASP A 47 5.00 -14.08 1.58
C ASP A 47 4.58 -12.83 2.35
N ALA A 48 3.94 -13.01 3.50
CA ALA A 48 3.37 -11.93 4.30
C ALA A 48 4.42 -10.85 4.60
N GLY A 49 5.64 -11.28 4.93
CA GLY A 49 6.76 -10.39 5.15
C GLY A 49 7.12 -9.52 3.94
N LYS A 50 7.29 -10.14 2.78
CA LYS A 50 7.58 -9.40 1.53
C LYS A 50 6.43 -8.50 1.10
N MET A 51 5.18 -8.92 1.31
CA MET A 51 4.00 -8.13 0.98
C MET A 51 3.93 -6.87 1.84
N VAL A 52 4.09 -7.01 3.15
CA VAL A 52 4.15 -5.89 4.10
C VAL A 52 5.31 -4.97 3.76
N PHE A 53 6.52 -5.52 3.58
CA PHE A 53 7.69 -4.71 3.22
C PHE A 53 7.47 -3.96 1.91
N ARG A 54 6.88 -4.59 0.89
CA ARG A 54 6.65 -3.95 -0.41
C ARG A 54 5.64 -2.80 -0.29
N ALA A 55 4.61 -2.97 0.53
CA ALA A 55 3.66 -1.91 0.84
C ALA A 55 4.38 -0.74 1.55
N LEU A 56 5.10 -1.01 2.64
CA LEU A 56 5.85 0.02 3.38
C LEU A 56 6.85 0.77 2.47
N ASN A 57 7.66 0.05 1.70
CA ASN A 57 8.62 0.65 0.80
C ASN A 57 7.95 1.53 -0.27
N THR A 58 6.82 1.09 -0.83
CA THR A 58 6.07 1.89 -1.82
C THR A 58 5.57 3.20 -1.22
N GLY A 59 5.07 3.17 0.02
CA GLY A 59 4.62 4.39 0.68
C GLY A 59 5.77 5.31 1.10
N VAL A 60 6.90 4.75 1.56
CA VAL A 60 8.12 5.53 1.86
C VAL A 60 8.68 6.18 0.59
N ASP A 61 8.70 5.48 -0.54
CA ASP A 61 9.12 6.04 -1.84
C ASP A 61 8.17 7.17 -2.30
N ALA A 62 6.86 7.05 -2.06
CA ALA A 62 5.91 8.11 -2.35
C ALA A 62 6.16 9.36 -1.48
N LEU A 63 6.37 9.17 -0.16
CA LEU A 63 6.72 10.26 0.76
C LEU A 63 8.05 10.92 0.39
N ARG A 64 9.06 10.13 -0.01
CA ARG A 64 10.32 10.65 -0.54
C ARG A 64 10.09 11.55 -1.75
N ALA A 65 9.30 11.08 -2.71
CA ALA A 65 9.02 11.84 -3.92
C ALA A 65 8.32 13.18 -3.60
N ILE A 66 7.43 13.21 -2.61
CA ILE A 66 6.81 14.45 -2.10
C ILE A 66 7.87 15.42 -1.56
N VAL A 67 8.76 14.96 -0.67
CA VAL A 67 9.83 15.80 -0.10
C VAL A 67 10.80 16.30 -1.18
N ASP A 68 11.17 15.44 -2.13
CA ASP A 68 12.03 15.81 -3.25
C ASP A 68 11.36 16.85 -4.17
N MET A 69 10.05 16.74 -4.38
CA MET A 69 9.25 17.70 -5.15
C MET A 69 9.10 19.03 -4.42
N GLU A 70 8.81 19.04 -3.11
CA GLU A 70 8.79 20.27 -2.29
C GLU A 70 10.10 21.05 -2.41
N ASN A 71 11.23 20.36 -2.28
CA ASN A 71 12.55 21.00 -2.42
C ASN A 71 12.77 21.61 -3.82
N ARG A 72 12.11 21.08 -4.86
CA ARG A 72 12.11 21.67 -6.21
C ARG A 72 11.17 22.86 -6.28
N GLN A 73 9.98 22.78 -5.70
CA GLN A 73 9.02 23.88 -5.64
C GLN A 73 9.62 25.10 -4.93
N ARG A 74 10.25 24.91 -3.76
CA ARG A 74 10.96 25.97 -3.01
C ARG A 74 12.05 26.65 -3.83
N ARG A 75 12.75 25.91 -4.69
CA ARG A 75 13.82 26.46 -5.56
C ARG A 75 13.29 27.15 -6.81
N ALA A 76 12.23 26.62 -7.41
CA ALA A 76 11.70 27.09 -8.68
C ALA A 76 10.59 28.14 -8.52
N GLY A 77 10.01 28.29 -7.33
CA GLY A 77 8.91 29.21 -7.05
C GLY A 77 7.60 28.81 -7.74
N LEU A 78 7.42 27.52 -8.02
CA LEU A 78 6.29 26.99 -8.79
C LEU A 78 5.73 25.73 -8.15
N ASN A 79 4.41 25.60 -8.17
CA ASN A 79 3.71 24.40 -7.77
C ASN A 79 3.93 23.27 -8.79
N VAL A 80 4.21 22.07 -8.28
CA VAL A 80 4.45 20.86 -9.08
C VAL A 80 3.27 19.93 -8.84
N THR A 81 2.56 19.60 -9.92
CA THR A 81 1.35 18.79 -9.86
C THR A 81 1.64 17.34 -9.45
N GLY A 82 0.65 16.69 -8.85
CA GLY A 82 0.70 15.24 -8.57
C GLY A 82 1.18 14.84 -7.17
N LEU A 83 1.44 15.82 -6.29
CA LEU A 83 1.73 15.57 -4.87
C LEU A 83 0.58 14.84 -4.16
N SER A 84 -0.67 15.16 -4.50
CA SER A 84 -1.85 14.47 -3.97
C SER A 84 -1.98 13.01 -4.44
N VAL A 85 -1.45 12.68 -5.62
CA VAL A 85 -1.39 11.29 -6.10
C VAL A 85 -0.42 10.51 -5.23
N LEU A 86 0.76 11.08 -4.98
CA LEU A 86 1.78 10.47 -4.12
C LEU A 86 1.28 10.32 -2.68
N SER A 87 0.56 11.33 -2.15
CA SER A 87 -0.04 11.27 -0.82
C SER A 87 -0.99 10.07 -0.69
N ARG A 88 -1.89 9.90 -1.66
CA ARG A 88 -2.79 8.72 -1.72
C ARG A 88 -2.03 7.41 -1.82
N THR A 89 -0.99 7.35 -2.66
CA THR A 89 -0.13 6.16 -2.74
C THR A 89 0.46 5.83 -1.37
N GLY A 90 0.95 6.83 -0.63
CA GLY A 90 1.41 6.70 0.74
C GLY A 90 0.34 6.14 1.68
N MET A 91 -0.84 6.77 1.70
CA MET A 91 -1.96 6.36 2.57
C MET A 91 -2.46 4.94 2.28
N VAL A 92 -2.66 4.59 1.00
CA VAL A 92 -3.10 3.25 0.59
C VAL A 92 -2.05 2.22 0.95
N SER A 93 -0.78 2.51 0.68
CA SER A 93 0.32 1.59 0.98
C SER A 93 0.45 1.33 2.48
N ALA A 94 0.36 2.37 3.30
CA ALA A 94 0.36 2.23 4.76
C ALA A 94 -0.85 1.44 5.25
N SER A 95 -2.04 1.71 4.73
CA SER A 95 -3.27 1.00 5.11
C SER A 95 -3.21 -0.48 4.77
N LEU A 96 -2.65 -0.85 3.62
CA LEU A 96 -2.41 -2.25 3.26
C LEU A 96 -1.47 -2.94 4.25
N ALA A 97 -0.38 -2.28 4.63
CA ALA A 97 0.55 -2.82 5.63
C ALA A 97 -0.13 -2.99 6.99
N ILE A 98 -0.89 -1.99 7.46
CA ILE A 98 -1.66 -2.07 8.72
C ILE A 98 -2.66 -3.22 8.65
N TRP A 99 -3.44 -3.33 7.58
CA TRP A 99 -4.45 -4.38 7.44
C TRP A 99 -3.88 -5.81 7.46
N LEU A 100 -2.64 -5.99 6.98
CA LEU A 100 -1.93 -7.26 7.08
C LEU A 100 -1.33 -7.53 8.48
N LEU A 101 -1.05 -6.49 9.26
CA LEU A 101 -0.30 -6.58 10.52
C LEU A 101 -1.14 -6.44 11.79
N GLU A 102 -2.25 -5.71 11.70
CA GLU A 102 -3.06 -5.27 12.83
C GLU A 102 -3.72 -6.45 13.55
N PRO A 103 -4.40 -7.41 12.86
CA PRO A 103 -5.07 -8.48 13.57
C PRO A 103 -4.08 -9.31 14.40
N ASP A 104 -4.35 -9.48 15.69
CA ASP A 104 -3.54 -10.36 16.56
C ASP A 104 -3.70 -11.84 16.22
N ASP A 105 -4.86 -12.21 15.67
CA ASP A 105 -5.16 -13.55 15.21
C ASP A 105 -4.38 -13.89 13.92
N ALA A 106 -3.57 -14.96 13.99
CA ALA A 106 -2.75 -15.41 12.87
C ALA A 106 -3.58 -15.94 11.70
N ASP A 107 -4.75 -16.52 11.95
CA ASP A 107 -5.65 -17.00 10.89
C ASP A 107 -6.25 -15.83 10.11
N ILE A 108 -6.64 -14.77 10.81
CA ILE A 108 -7.18 -13.55 10.17
C ILE A 108 -6.09 -12.86 9.33
N ARG A 109 -4.87 -12.70 9.84
CA ARG A 109 -3.75 -12.14 9.05
C ARG A 109 -3.44 -12.99 7.82
N PHE A 110 -3.40 -14.31 7.99
CA PHE A 110 -3.17 -15.24 6.89
C PHE A 110 -4.27 -15.13 5.83
N GLU A 111 -5.54 -15.08 6.23
CA GLU A 111 -6.67 -14.81 5.33
C GLU A 111 -6.51 -13.49 4.57
N HIS A 112 -6.18 -12.39 5.27
CA HIS A 112 -5.98 -11.07 4.65
C HIS A 112 -4.91 -11.12 3.56
N GLY A 113 -3.77 -11.74 3.83
CA GLY A 113 -2.73 -11.89 2.83
C GLY A 113 -3.16 -12.76 1.65
N LEU A 114 -3.90 -13.85 1.86
CA LEU A 114 -4.39 -14.72 0.77
C LEU A 114 -5.35 -13.95 -0.14
N ARG A 115 -6.27 -13.18 0.47
CA ARG A 115 -7.20 -12.31 -0.26
C ARG A 115 -6.45 -11.26 -1.07
N LEU A 116 -5.46 -10.60 -0.48
CA LEU A 116 -4.68 -9.57 -1.18
C LEU A 116 -3.85 -10.15 -2.32
N SER A 117 -3.16 -11.27 -2.10
CA SER A 117 -2.39 -11.95 -3.15
C SER A 117 -3.29 -12.38 -4.31
N ARG A 118 -4.45 -12.98 -4.01
CA ARG A 118 -5.43 -13.37 -5.03
C ARG A 118 -5.87 -12.19 -5.89
N GLU A 119 -6.24 -11.06 -5.28
CA GLU A 119 -6.71 -9.90 -6.03
C GLU A 119 -5.59 -9.22 -6.82
N ASN A 120 -4.37 -9.15 -6.28
CA ASN A 120 -3.20 -8.68 -7.03
C ASN A 120 -2.96 -9.54 -8.28
N ILE A 121 -2.94 -10.87 -8.14
CA ILE A 121 -2.72 -11.78 -9.26
C ILE A 121 -3.85 -11.67 -10.29
N LYS A 122 -5.11 -11.53 -9.85
CA LYS A 122 -6.24 -11.29 -10.76
C LYS A 122 -6.10 -10.01 -11.56
N GLN A 123 -5.70 -8.90 -10.92
CA GLN A 123 -5.46 -7.63 -11.62
C GLN A 123 -4.32 -7.78 -12.64
N PHE A 124 -3.20 -8.39 -12.25
CA PHE A 124 -2.09 -8.68 -13.15
C PHE A 124 -2.49 -9.58 -14.32
N LYS A 125 -3.28 -10.64 -14.06
CA LYS A 125 -3.84 -11.51 -15.10
C LYS A 125 -4.76 -10.72 -16.04
N ALA A 126 -5.64 -9.85 -15.52
CA ALA A 126 -6.52 -9.03 -16.35
C ALA A 126 -5.75 -8.06 -17.26
N PHE A 127 -4.59 -7.55 -16.82
CA PHE A 127 -3.68 -6.80 -17.70
C PHE A 127 -3.12 -7.68 -18.82
N ALA A 128 -2.69 -8.89 -18.49
CA ALA A 128 -2.22 -9.85 -19.48
C ALA A 128 -3.33 -10.25 -20.44
N ASP A 129 -4.58 -10.44 -19.98
CA ASP A 129 -5.75 -10.87 -20.75
C ASP A 129 -6.35 -9.78 -21.66
N LYS A 130 -5.94 -8.51 -21.54
CA LYS A 130 -6.31 -7.45 -22.48
C LYS A 130 -5.63 -7.69 -23.84
N ASP A 131 -6.12 -8.73 -24.53
CA ASP A 131 -5.79 -9.14 -25.88
C ASP A 131 -6.07 -7.98 -26.84
N GLY A 132 -5.02 -7.29 -27.25
CA GLY A 132 -5.13 -6.23 -28.26
C GLY A 132 -3.90 -5.34 -28.38
N VAL A 133 -3.19 -5.04 -27.29
CA VAL A 133 -2.03 -4.11 -27.35
C VAL A 133 -0.70 -4.85 -27.49
N TYR A 134 -0.48 -5.89 -26.67
CA TYR A 134 0.77 -6.66 -26.69
C TYR A 134 0.81 -7.70 -27.81
N THR A 135 -0.31 -8.38 -28.06
CA THR A 135 -0.41 -9.46 -29.05
C THR A 135 -0.51 -8.98 -30.50
N LYS A 136 -0.84 -7.71 -30.75
CA LYS A 136 -0.96 -7.15 -32.12
C LYS A 136 0.25 -6.33 -32.58
N THR A 137 1.21 -6.05 -31.71
CA THR A 137 2.25 -5.05 -32.03
C THR A 137 3.64 -5.28 -31.45
N VAL A 138 3.89 -6.27 -30.59
CA VAL A 138 5.19 -6.37 -29.90
C VAL A 138 5.64 -7.83 -29.85
N ASP A 139 6.77 -8.11 -30.51
CA ASP A 139 7.70 -9.24 -30.29
C ASP A 139 7.07 -10.62 -29.92
N PRO A 140 7.24 -11.68 -30.73
CA PRO A 140 6.83 -13.04 -30.37
C PRO A 140 7.23 -13.49 -28.95
N LYS A 141 8.38 -13.00 -28.46
CA LYS A 141 8.86 -13.26 -27.10
C LYS A 141 7.97 -12.63 -26.02
N MET A 142 7.42 -11.44 -26.28
CA MET A 142 6.46 -10.80 -25.36
C MET A 142 5.13 -11.54 -25.32
N THR A 143 4.73 -12.16 -26.43
CA THR A 143 3.53 -13.01 -26.49
C THR A 143 3.73 -14.31 -25.73
N GLU A 144 4.90 -14.95 -25.86
CA GLU A 144 5.27 -16.13 -25.06
C GLU A 144 5.29 -15.81 -23.56
N VAL A 145 5.94 -14.71 -23.18
CA VAL A 145 6.00 -14.24 -21.79
C VAL A 145 4.61 -13.96 -21.23
N ALA A 146 3.76 -13.23 -21.96
CA ALA A 146 2.39 -12.96 -21.54
C ALA A 146 1.57 -14.25 -21.37
N THR A 147 1.74 -15.22 -22.26
CA THR A 147 1.07 -16.53 -22.19
C THR A 147 1.52 -17.32 -20.96
N ALA A 148 2.84 -17.42 -20.74
CA ALA A 148 3.39 -18.06 -19.55
C ALA A 148 2.88 -17.40 -18.26
N PHE A 149 2.81 -16.07 -18.22
CA PHE A 149 2.26 -15.34 -17.08
C PHE A 149 0.77 -15.62 -16.86
N ARG A 150 -0.05 -15.72 -17.90
CA ARG A 150 -1.48 -16.07 -17.77
C ARG A 150 -1.67 -17.44 -17.14
N GLU A 151 -0.91 -18.43 -17.59
CA GLU A 151 -1.00 -19.80 -17.06
C GLU A 151 -0.49 -19.86 -15.61
N LEU A 152 0.63 -19.19 -15.31
CA LEU A 152 1.13 -19.08 -13.93
C LEU A 152 0.11 -18.38 -13.01
N ALA A 153 -0.46 -17.25 -13.44
CA ALA A 153 -1.45 -16.52 -12.65
C ALA A 153 -2.72 -17.35 -12.40
N LYS A 154 -3.17 -18.13 -13.40
CA LYS A 154 -4.31 -19.03 -13.26
C LYS A 154 -4.04 -20.15 -12.26
N ALA A 155 -2.86 -20.78 -12.34
CA ALA A 155 -2.45 -21.82 -11.39
C ALA A 155 -2.37 -21.25 -9.96
N GLU A 156 -1.76 -20.08 -9.78
CA GLU A 156 -1.60 -19.46 -8.46
C GLU A 156 -2.95 -19.05 -7.84
N ILE A 157 -3.86 -18.44 -8.62
CA ILE A 157 -5.22 -18.12 -8.13
C ILE A 157 -5.91 -19.40 -7.66
N SER A 158 -5.81 -20.48 -8.44
CA SER A 158 -6.43 -21.76 -8.09
C SER A 158 -5.86 -22.34 -6.80
N GLU A 159 -4.55 -22.25 -6.57
CA GLU A 159 -3.93 -22.76 -5.35
C GLU A 159 -4.30 -21.89 -4.15
N ILE A 160 -4.32 -20.56 -4.28
CA ILE A 160 -4.80 -19.68 -3.21
C ILE A 160 -6.24 -20.01 -2.82
N GLU A 161 -7.16 -20.16 -3.78
CA GLU A 161 -8.57 -20.49 -3.50
C GLU A 161 -8.72 -21.86 -2.84
N LYS A 162 -7.89 -22.83 -3.21
CA LYS A 162 -7.83 -24.15 -2.56
C LYS A 162 -7.34 -24.04 -1.11
N VAL A 163 -6.26 -23.30 -0.85
CA VAL A 163 -5.74 -23.07 0.51
C VAL A 163 -6.79 -22.35 1.36
N MET A 164 -7.44 -21.31 0.82
CA MET A 164 -8.54 -20.63 1.52
C MET A 164 -9.65 -21.62 1.91
N THR A 165 -10.07 -22.49 0.99
CA THR A 165 -11.09 -23.51 1.25
C THR A 165 -10.65 -24.51 2.32
N GLN A 166 -9.39 -24.97 2.30
CA GLN A 166 -8.84 -25.91 3.28
C GLN A 166 -8.81 -25.33 4.70
N HIS A 167 -8.56 -24.02 4.82
CA HIS A 167 -8.58 -23.30 6.09
C HIS A 167 -9.97 -22.78 6.49
N GLY A 168 -11.01 -23.06 5.69
CA GLY A 168 -12.37 -22.60 5.96
C GLY A 168 -12.62 -21.11 5.70
N PHE A 169 -11.70 -20.42 5.04
CA PHE A 169 -11.85 -19.02 4.68
C PHE A 169 -12.76 -18.85 3.47
N ASN A 170 -13.54 -17.77 3.46
CA ASN A 170 -14.38 -17.43 2.33
C ASN A 170 -13.59 -16.54 1.36
N ALA A 171 -13.40 -16.99 0.12
CA ALA A 171 -12.77 -16.19 -0.94
C ALA A 171 -13.47 -14.83 -1.15
N GLY A 172 -14.77 -14.75 -0.81
CA GLY A 172 -15.51 -13.52 -0.69
C GLY A 172 -15.55 -12.66 -1.96
N ARG A 173 -15.94 -11.39 -1.78
CA ARG A 173 -15.81 -10.35 -2.81
C ARG A 173 -14.39 -9.80 -2.85
N GLN A 174 -14.04 -9.23 -4.01
CA GLN A 174 -12.81 -8.47 -4.19
C GLN A 174 -12.63 -7.46 -3.04
N VAL A 175 -11.43 -7.44 -2.48
CA VAL A 175 -11.05 -6.42 -1.51
C VAL A 175 -10.56 -5.21 -2.29
N GLU A 176 -11.23 -4.07 -2.14
CA GLU A 176 -10.80 -2.82 -2.75
C GLU A 176 -9.82 -2.11 -1.80
N ASN A 177 -8.71 -1.59 -2.34
CA ASN A 177 -7.73 -0.83 -1.54
C ASN A 177 -8.36 0.38 -0.83
N SER A 178 -9.38 0.99 -1.44
CA SER A 178 -10.21 2.04 -0.85
C SER A 178 -10.97 1.56 0.38
N ALA A 179 -11.56 0.37 0.32
CA ALA A 179 -12.29 -0.22 1.44
C ALA A 179 -11.35 -0.54 2.61
N ILE A 180 -10.15 -1.06 2.33
CA ILE A 180 -9.11 -1.27 3.36
C ILE A 180 -8.72 0.05 4.02
N LEU A 181 -8.48 1.11 3.22
CA LEU A 181 -8.14 2.41 3.78
C LEU A 181 -9.27 2.94 4.67
N PHE A 182 -10.54 2.85 4.23
CA PHE A 182 -11.67 3.25 5.06
C PHE A 182 -11.73 2.47 6.37
N GLU A 183 -11.60 1.15 6.33
CA GLU A 183 -11.58 0.28 7.51
C GLU A 183 -10.47 0.69 8.49
N ILE A 184 -9.24 0.88 8.00
CA ILE A 184 -8.11 1.32 8.82
C ILE A 184 -8.33 2.73 9.36
N ALA A 185 -8.85 3.63 8.55
CA ALA A 185 -9.08 5.00 8.98
C ALA A 185 -10.21 5.09 10.03
N GLU A 186 -11.24 4.24 9.96
CA GLU A 186 -12.25 4.07 11.01
C GLU A 186 -11.66 3.48 12.29
N LEU A 187 -10.82 2.44 12.17
CA LEU A 187 -10.11 1.83 13.30
C LEU A 187 -9.21 2.85 14.02
N LEU A 188 -8.59 3.75 13.25
CA LEU A 188 -7.70 4.77 13.78
C LEU A 188 -8.44 5.99 14.33
N ASN A 189 -9.54 6.43 13.74
CA ASN A 189 -10.28 7.63 14.18
C ASN A 189 -11.26 7.34 15.32
N GLY A 190 -10.75 6.85 16.46
CA GLY A 190 -11.55 6.59 17.65
C GLY A 190 -12.61 7.68 17.90
N TRP A 191 -13.86 7.37 17.58
CA TRP A 191 -15.04 8.25 17.61
C TRP A 191 -14.89 9.58 16.84
N ASP A 192 -15.72 9.77 15.80
CA ASP A 192 -15.82 10.91 14.86
C ASP A 192 -16.14 12.29 15.53
N GLY A 193 -16.03 12.38 16.87
CA GLY A 193 -16.43 13.52 17.69
C GLY A 193 -15.29 14.29 18.38
N ASP A 194 -14.04 13.81 18.39
CA ASP A 194 -12.92 14.57 18.98
C ASP A 194 -12.22 15.42 17.91
N ALA A 195 -12.46 16.72 17.95
CA ALA A 195 -11.83 17.69 17.04
C ALA A 195 -10.31 17.81 17.24
N ASN A 196 -9.75 17.27 18.33
CA ASN A 196 -8.32 17.31 18.63
C ASN A 196 -7.60 15.99 18.28
N ASP A 197 -8.31 15.00 17.71
CA ASP A 197 -7.65 13.76 17.30
C ASP A 197 -6.75 14.00 16.09
N TYR A 198 -5.44 13.81 16.28
CA TYR A 198 -4.41 14.00 15.26
C TYR A 198 -4.56 13.04 14.06
N ARG A 199 -5.42 12.02 14.15
CA ARG A 199 -5.69 11.05 13.08
C ARG A 199 -6.83 11.48 12.15
N LYS A 200 -7.68 12.43 12.59
CA LYS A 200 -8.77 13.02 11.79
C LYS A 200 -8.37 13.47 10.38
N PRO A 201 -7.18 14.09 10.16
CA PRO A 201 -6.71 14.46 8.83
C PRO A 201 -6.62 13.30 7.84
N VAL A 202 -6.51 12.04 8.28
CA VAL A 202 -6.44 10.87 7.38
C VAL A 202 -7.74 10.63 6.63
N LEU A 203 -8.88 10.61 7.33
CA LEU A 203 -10.20 10.47 6.68
C LEU A 203 -10.54 11.71 5.87
N ASP A 204 -10.20 12.91 6.36
CA ASP A 204 -10.48 14.15 5.65
C ASP A 204 -9.63 14.26 4.37
N ALA A 205 -8.35 13.91 4.41
CA ALA A 205 -7.49 13.82 3.23
C ALA A 205 -8.01 12.75 2.25
N TRP A 206 -8.44 11.59 2.72
CA TRP A 206 -9.01 10.55 1.86
C TRP A 206 -10.35 10.96 1.23
N ARG A 207 -11.26 11.59 2.00
CA ARG A 207 -12.55 12.11 1.49
C ARG A 207 -12.34 13.23 0.48
N LYS A 208 -11.35 14.10 0.69
CA LYS A 208 -10.93 15.12 -0.29
C LYS A 208 -10.32 14.49 -1.57
N THR A 209 -9.87 13.24 -1.51
CA THR A 209 -9.06 12.60 -2.56
C THR A 209 -9.67 11.33 -3.18
N SER A 210 -10.85 10.86 -2.76
CA SER A 210 -11.46 9.61 -3.27
C SER A 210 -12.85 9.83 -3.85
N GLY A 211 -13.07 9.34 -5.08
CA GLY A 211 -14.32 9.41 -5.84
C GLY A 211 -14.15 9.92 -7.28
N PHE A 212 -13.35 10.98 -7.50
CA PHE A 212 -13.20 11.65 -8.80
C PHE A 212 -11.75 12.07 -9.16
N ALA A 213 -10.76 11.69 -8.35
CA ALA A 213 -9.50 12.44 -8.19
C ALA A 213 -8.29 11.99 -9.02
N HIS A 214 -8.43 11.08 -9.99
CA HIS A 214 -7.28 10.66 -10.81
C HIS A 214 -6.81 11.73 -11.80
N ALA A 215 -7.65 12.75 -12.05
CA ALA A 215 -7.34 13.88 -12.91
C ALA A 215 -8.05 15.17 -12.45
N LEU A 216 -8.31 15.31 -11.13
CA LEU A 216 -8.88 16.55 -10.64
C LEU A 216 -7.92 17.70 -10.92
N ALA A 217 -8.49 18.75 -11.47
CA ALA A 217 -7.93 20.08 -11.47
C ALA A 217 -7.87 20.55 -10.01
N TRP A 218 -6.87 20.10 -9.27
CA TRP A 218 -6.74 20.38 -7.84
C TRP A 218 -6.78 21.88 -7.62
N PRO A 219 -7.81 22.42 -6.93
CA PRO A 219 -7.99 23.86 -6.85
C PRO A 219 -6.76 24.54 -6.27
N TYR A 220 -6.04 23.92 -5.34
CA TYR A 220 -4.81 24.49 -4.80
C TYR A 220 -3.59 24.36 -5.75
N GLU A 221 -3.48 23.30 -6.57
CA GLU A 221 -2.40 23.19 -7.57
C GLU A 221 -2.60 24.17 -8.74
N ILE A 222 -3.83 24.65 -8.91
CA ILE A 222 -4.22 25.56 -9.99
C ILE A 222 -4.33 27.01 -9.51
N ALA A 223 -4.91 27.24 -8.34
CA ALA A 223 -5.20 28.58 -7.84
C ALA A 223 -3.99 29.25 -7.19
N PHE A 224 -2.94 28.49 -6.86
CA PHE A 224 -1.77 29.02 -6.20
C PHE A 224 -0.47 28.62 -6.90
N ASP A 225 0.37 29.64 -7.14
CA ASP A 225 1.74 29.46 -7.65
C ASP A 225 2.63 28.68 -6.66
N LEU A 226 2.26 28.66 -5.38
CA LEU A 226 2.86 27.86 -4.31
C LEU A 226 1.77 27.20 -3.46
N PRO A 227 1.95 25.94 -3.01
CA PRO A 227 0.97 25.29 -2.14
C PRO A 227 0.79 26.04 -0.81
N PRO A 228 -0.45 26.16 -0.29
CA PRO A 228 -0.71 26.72 1.04
C PRO A 228 -0.21 25.79 2.15
N ASP A 229 -0.01 26.31 3.37
CA ASP A 229 0.48 25.50 4.49
C ASP A 229 -0.46 24.32 4.82
N ASP A 230 -1.78 24.54 4.80
CA ASP A 230 -2.79 23.48 5.02
C ASP A 230 -2.69 22.31 4.01
N PHE A 231 -2.14 22.57 2.81
CA PHE A 231 -1.91 21.53 1.82
C PHE A 231 -0.79 20.57 2.24
N TYR A 232 0.22 21.05 2.97
CA TYR A 232 1.27 20.19 3.51
C TYR A 232 0.74 19.25 4.59
N ASP A 233 -0.14 19.74 5.45
CA ASP A 233 -0.74 18.93 6.51
C ASP A 233 -1.59 17.79 5.92
N ASP A 234 -2.40 18.08 4.89
CA ASP A 234 -3.21 17.04 4.25
C ASP A 234 -2.38 16.07 3.40
N CYS A 235 -1.39 16.55 2.64
CA CYS A 235 -0.68 15.73 1.65
C CYS A 235 0.55 15.01 2.21
N VAL A 236 1.15 15.52 3.29
CA VAL A 236 2.37 14.94 3.89
C VAL A 236 2.06 14.34 5.26
N ALA A 237 1.34 15.05 6.13
CA ALA A 237 1.15 14.57 7.50
C ALA A 237 0.29 13.30 7.54
N ALA A 238 -0.85 13.28 6.85
CA ALA A 238 -1.74 12.11 6.82
C ALA A 238 -1.06 10.80 6.38
N PRO A 239 -0.39 10.72 5.21
CA PRO A 239 0.35 9.50 4.84
C PRO A 239 1.52 9.21 5.76
N THR A 240 2.18 10.22 6.34
CA THR A 240 3.29 9.98 7.29
C THR A 240 2.77 9.36 8.59
N ILE A 241 1.65 9.84 9.13
CA ILE A 241 1.04 9.28 10.35
C ILE A 241 0.67 7.81 10.14
N LEU A 242 -0.01 7.48 9.04
CA LEU A 242 -0.33 6.10 8.72
C LEU A 242 0.93 5.24 8.55
N MET A 243 1.96 5.78 7.90
CA MET A 243 3.21 5.06 7.71
C MET A 243 3.92 4.77 9.03
N ALA A 244 3.94 5.73 9.97
CA ALA A 244 4.49 5.52 11.31
C ALA A 244 3.77 4.38 12.04
N ILE A 245 2.43 4.35 11.97
CA ILE A 245 1.63 3.27 12.58
C ILE A 245 1.98 1.92 11.95
N ALA A 246 2.07 1.87 10.62
CA ALA A 246 2.40 0.65 9.89
C ALA A 246 3.81 0.13 10.25
N ILE A 247 4.79 1.04 10.37
CA ILE A 247 6.17 0.71 10.73
C ILE A 247 6.27 0.21 12.17
N ASP A 248 5.57 0.85 13.11
CA ASP A 248 5.52 0.42 14.52
C ASP A 248 4.91 -0.99 14.65
N LEU A 249 3.83 -1.27 13.91
CA LEU A 249 3.22 -2.60 13.86
C LEU A 249 4.19 -3.63 13.25
N PHE A 250 4.90 -3.26 12.20
CA PHE A 250 5.88 -4.14 11.58
C PHE A 250 7.00 -4.51 12.56
N ASP A 251 7.54 -3.56 13.32
CA ASP A 251 8.58 -3.82 14.31
C ASP A 251 8.10 -4.75 15.43
N LYS A 252 6.87 -4.56 15.91
CA LYS A 252 6.25 -5.46 16.90
C LYS A 252 6.14 -6.89 16.36
N ARG A 253 5.70 -7.06 15.11
CA ARG A 253 5.46 -8.38 14.51
C ARG A 253 6.72 -9.08 14.00
N ARG A 254 7.80 -8.34 13.76
CA ARG A 254 9.10 -8.90 13.35
C ARG A 254 9.91 -9.45 14.52
N THR A 255 9.64 -9.00 15.76
CA THR A 255 10.44 -9.35 16.94
C THR A 255 9.72 -10.22 17.97
N ALA A 256 8.38 -10.32 17.88
CA ALA A 256 7.54 -11.22 18.68
C ALA A 256 7.42 -12.61 18.04
#